data_AF-A0AAP2KUG4-F1
#
_entry.id   AF-A0AAP2KUG4-F1
#
_cell.length_a   1.000
_cell.length_b   1.000
_cell.length_c   1.000
_cell.angle_alpha   90.00
_cell.angle_beta   90.00
_cell.angle_gamma   90.00
#
_symmetry.space_group_name_H-M   'P 1'
#
loop_
_entity.id
_entity.type
_entity.pdbx_description
1 polymer ?
#
loop_
_entity_poly.entity_id
_entity_poly.type
_entity_poly.pdbx_seq_one_letter_code
_entity_poly.pdbx_strand_id
1 'polypeptide(L)'
;MPTLSAMFRRPFAEQLAYFRKKLSVPSERWDDLVRDQHDKAFVVAGATKADLLADLRAAVDDAIAGGQSLGEFRRQFREIVAKRGWTGWTGEGTKAGTAWRTHVIYKTNMDTSYMAGRWQQMTDPDVVRARPYWRYVHNTVENPRIQHQRWDGLVLPAGDPWFHTHWPPNGWGCNCGVETMSRRQLERSGRTGPDTAPNDGTVEHVNDRTGEVTELPRGVGYGWNYAPGKSAVETAIAARLNRLDTVEANIARRNVADLVASDLFARFFAGEVQGEFPIAVVPPVEREILGAESPTVLLSQASLAAHIEKHPEIGLADYRRVQTLLDQGEVYRRAGEDGRLIYLTVDGVTYRAALKRTRDGKRNYFLTLFKVRDPEADRVRNNAERVR
;
A
#
# COMPACT_ATOMS: atom_id res chain seq x y z
N MET A 1 -24.85 6.34 -33.08
CA MET A 1 -24.98 7.23 -31.89
C MET A 1 -25.43 6.37 -30.72
N PRO A 2 -24.67 6.27 -29.61
CA PRO A 2 -25.19 5.66 -28.39
C PRO A 2 -26.41 6.44 -27.90
N THR A 3 -27.44 5.77 -27.38
CA THR A 3 -28.62 6.43 -26.81
C THR A 3 -28.24 7.23 -25.54
N LEU A 4 -28.94 8.34 -25.25
CA LEU A 4 -28.71 9.15 -24.05
C LEU A 4 -28.73 8.30 -22.75
N SER A 5 -29.58 7.27 -22.69
CA SER A 5 -29.60 6.32 -21.56
C SER A 5 -28.30 5.51 -21.39
N ALA A 6 -27.57 5.23 -22.48
CA ALA A 6 -26.27 4.55 -22.44
C ALA A 6 -25.13 5.49 -22.05
N MET A 7 -25.31 6.81 -22.19
CA MET A 7 -24.34 7.82 -21.72
C MET A 7 -24.43 8.08 -20.21
N PHE A 8 -25.64 8.01 -19.63
CA PHE A 8 -25.86 8.25 -18.19
C PHE A 8 -25.77 7.00 -17.30
N ARG A 9 -25.70 5.79 -17.87
CA ARG A 9 -25.55 4.51 -17.13
C ARG A 9 -24.20 3.84 -17.40
N ARG A 10 -23.12 4.61 -17.49
CA ARG A 10 -21.79 3.99 -17.58
C ARG A 10 -21.42 3.40 -16.22
N PRO A 11 -21.09 2.10 -16.14
CA PRO A 11 -20.65 1.51 -14.89
C PRO A 11 -19.38 2.17 -14.41
N PHE A 12 -19.21 2.31 -13.10
CA PHE A 12 -17.98 2.80 -12.50
C PHE A 12 -16.88 1.75 -12.74
N ALA A 13 -15.94 2.05 -13.65
CA ALA A 13 -15.03 1.05 -14.19
C ALA A 13 -14.12 0.42 -13.12
N GLU A 14 -13.66 1.23 -12.16
CA GLU A 14 -12.81 0.81 -11.05
C GLU A 14 -13.56 -0.14 -10.11
N GLN A 15 -14.83 0.14 -9.82
CA GLN A 15 -15.69 -0.77 -9.05
C GLN A 15 -15.85 -2.12 -9.76
N LEU A 16 -16.18 -2.10 -11.06
CA LEU A 16 -16.39 -3.30 -11.84
C LEU A 16 -15.09 -4.13 -11.95
N ALA A 17 -13.96 -3.46 -12.19
CA ALA A 17 -12.64 -4.10 -12.25
C ALA A 17 -12.24 -4.72 -10.90
N TYR A 18 -12.51 -4.04 -9.79
CA TYR A 18 -12.28 -4.58 -8.45
C TYR A 18 -13.16 -5.81 -8.18
N PHE A 19 -14.46 -5.72 -8.46
CA PHE A 19 -15.39 -6.82 -8.20
C PHE A 19 -15.05 -8.07 -9.02
N ARG A 20 -14.78 -7.92 -10.32
CA ARG A 20 -14.50 -9.04 -11.24
C ARG A 20 -13.21 -9.80 -10.92
N LYS A 21 -12.24 -9.16 -10.26
CA LYS A 21 -10.99 -9.78 -9.79
C LYS A 21 -11.19 -10.73 -8.60
N LYS A 22 -12.32 -10.64 -7.90
CA LYS A 22 -12.58 -11.50 -6.74
C LYS A 22 -12.80 -12.96 -7.14
N LEU A 23 -12.19 -13.86 -6.40
CA LEU A 23 -12.38 -15.30 -6.49
C LEU A 23 -13.60 -15.72 -5.67
N SER A 24 -14.46 -16.58 -6.22
CA SER A 24 -15.53 -17.18 -5.43
C SER A 24 -14.94 -18.18 -4.44
N VAL A 25 -15.07 -17.91 -3.15
CA VAL A 25 -14.57 -18.77 -2.07
C VAL A 25 -15.75 -19.24 -1.22
N PRO A 26 -15.90 -20.55 -0.98
CA PRO A 26 -16.87 -21.06 -0.02
C PRO A 26 -16.63 -20.52 1.39
N SER A 27 -17.71 -20.12 2.08
CA SER A 27 -17.68 -19.84 3.51
C SER A 27 -18.97 -20.32 4.18
N GLU A 28 -18.89 -20.72 5.44
CA GLU A 28 -20.04 -21.12 6.25
C GLU A 28 -20.60 -19.90 6.99
N ARG A 29 -19.71 -19.10 7.59
CA ARG A 29 -20.05 -17.88 8.29
C ARG A 29 -19.59 -16.64 7.53
N TRP A 30 -20.03 -15.49 8.02
CA TRP A 30 -19.66 -14.20 7.46
C TRP A 30 -18.25 -13.77 7.90
N ASP A 31 -17.78 -14.26 9.06
CA ASP A 31 -16.48 -13.94 9.68
C ASP A 31 -15.40 -14.98 9.40
N ASP A 32 -15.65 -15.96 8.51
CA ASP A 32 -14.63 -16.91 8.04
C ASP A 32 -13.53 -16.21 7.22
N LEU A 33 -13.89 -15.11 6.58
CA LEU A 33 -12.96 -14.16 5.99
C LEU A 33 -13.23 -12.79 6.58
N VAL A 34 -12.17 -12.01 6.78
CA VAL A 34 -12.26 -10.67 7.37
C VAL A 34 -11.33 -9.69 6.65
N ARG A 35 -11.63 -8.39 6.75
CA ARG A 35 -10.76 -7.30 6.31
C ARG A 35 -10.32 -7.44 4.85
N ASP A 36 -9.03 -7.33 4.58
CA ASP A 36 -8.40 -7.37 3.26
C ASP A 36 -8.58 -8.72 2.53
N GLN A 37 -8.94 -9.79 3.24
CA GLN A 37 -9.31 -11.06 2.58
C GLN A 37 -10.53 -10.87 1.69
N HIS A 38 -11.47 -9.99 2.06
CA HIS A 38 -12.61 -9.63 1.20
C HIS A 38 -12.21 -8.84 -0.04
N ASP A 39 -11.00 -8.29 -0.16
CA ASP A 39 -10.53 -7.69 -1.41
C ASP A 39 -10.25 -8.75 -2.49
N LYS A 40 -9.98 -9.99 -2.08
CA LYS A 40 -9.62 -11.10 -2.96
C LYS A 40 -10.75 -12.09 -3.16
N ALA A 41 -11.68 -12.18 -2.21
CA ALA A 41 -12.72 -13.20 -2.20
C ALA A 41 -14.13 -12.61 -2.29
N PHE A 42 -14.95 -13.20 -3.16
CA PHE A 42 -16.40 -13.10 -3.14
C PHE A 42 -16.94 -14.28 -2.34
N VAL A 43 -17.71 -13.98 -1.30
CA VAL A 43 -18.30 -14.97 -0.41
C VAL A 43 -19.76 -14.66 -0.15
N VAL A 44 -20.54 -15.72 0.06
CA VAL A 44 -21.91 -15.66 0.56
C VAL A 44 -22.04 -16.73 1.63
N ALA A 45 -22.11 -16.31 2.90
CA ALA A 45 -22.10 -17.24 4.05
C ALA A 45 -23.16 -18.35 3.92
N GLY A 46 -22.75 -19.62 3.96
CA GLY A 46 -23.62 -20.78 3.81
C GLY A 46 -23.89 -21.21 2.36
N ALA A 47 -23.38 -20.47 1.35
CA ALA A 47 -23.37 -20.88 -0.04
C ALA A 47 -22.01 -21.54 -0.35
N THR A 48 -21.89 -22.84 -0.12
CA THR A 48 -20.61 -23.56 -0.24
C THR A 48 -20.38 -24.20 -1.61
N LYS A 49 -21.44 -24.39 -2.40
CA LYS A 49 -21.35 -24.96 -3.75
C LYS A 49 -20.79 -23.93 -4.74
N ALA A 50 -19.80 -24.33 -5.54
CA ALA A 50 -19.10 -23.45 -6.47
C ALA A 50 -20.02 -22.85 -7.56
N ASP A 51 -20.97 -23.64 -8.06
CA ASP A 51 -21.90 -23.25 -9.12
C ASP A 51 -22.98 -22.26 -8.62
N LEU A 52 -23.45 -22.44 -7.38
CA LEU A 52 -24.28 -21.48 -6.67
C LEU A 52 -23.54 -20.15 -6.45
N LEU A 53 -22.31 -20.20 -5.96
CA LEU A 53 -21.49 -19.00 -5.76
C LEU A 53 -21.19 -18.27 -7.08
N ALA A 54 -20.94 -19.02 -8.16
CA ALA A 54 -20.72 -18.44 -9.48
C ALA A 54 -21.95 -17.69 -9.98
N ASP A 55 -23.15 -18.29 -9.87
CA ASP A 55 -24.40 -17.66 -10.27
C ASP A 55 -24.72 -16.43 -9.39
N LEU A 56 -24.52 -16.51 -8.08
CA LEU A 56 -24.72 -15.37 -7.17
C LEU A 56 -23.73 -14.23 -7.45
N ARG A 57 -22.47 -14.56 -7.74
CA ARG A 57 -21.46 -13.56 -8.15
C ARG A 57 -21.86 -12.89 -9.46
N ALA A 58 -22.36 -13.66 -10.43
CA ALA A 58 -22.83 -13.13 -11.70
C ALA A 58 -24.01 -12.16 -11.51
N ALA A 59 -24.99 -12.50 -10.66
CA ALA A 59 -26.10 -11.61 -10.35
C ALA A 59 -25.68 -10.26 -9.72
N VAL A 60 -24.60 -10.27 -8.92
CA VAL A 60 -24.02 -9.03 -8.40
C VAL A 60 -23.20 -8.29 -9.47
N ASP A 61 -22.46 -8.99 -10.32
CA ASP A 61 -21.75 -8.39 -11.46
C ASP A 61 -22.72 -7.66 -12.39
N ASP A 62 -23.86 -8.28 -12.71
CA ASP A 62 -24.93 -7.70 -13.51
C ASP A 62 -25.52 -6.46 -12.85
N ALA A 63 -25.66 -6.47 -11.52
CA ALA A 63 -26.12 -5.30 -10.78
C ALA A 63 -25.13 -4.13 -10.87
N ILE A 64 -23.84 -4.38 -10.73
CA ILE A 64 -22.79 -3.36 -10.86
C ILE A 64 -22.69 -2.86 -12.30
N ALA A 65 -22.65 -3.76 -13.27
CA ALA A 65 -22.42 -3.44 -14.67
C ALA A 65 -23.64 -2.78 -15.34
N GLY A 66 -24.84 -3.26 -15.01
CA GLY A 66 -26.10 -2.79 -15.61
C GLY A 66 -26.86 -1.76 -14.78
N GLY A 67 -26.42 -1.48 -13.54
CA GLY A 67 -27.14 -0.61 -12.61
C GLY A 67 -28.49 -1.19 -12.18
N GLN A 68 -28.57 -2.51 -12.01
CA GLN A 68 -29.82 -3.17 -11.61
C GLN A 68 -30.22 -2.79 -10.18
N SER A 69 -31.52 -2.74 -9.94
CA SER A 69 -32.09 -2.48 -8.62
C SER A 69 -32.02 -3.69 -7.69
N LEU A 70 -32.16 -3.46 -6.38
CA LEU A 70 -32.35 -4.53 -5.39
C LEU A 70 -33.54 -5.44 -5.72
N GLY A 71 -34.59 -4.90 -6.34
CA GLY A 71 -35.76 -5.68 -6.76
C GLY A 71 -35.42 -6.70 -7.86
N GLU A 72 -34.60 -6.30 -8.82
CA GLU A 72 -34.12 -7.18 -9.89
C GLU A 72 -33.15 -8.24 -9.36
N PHE A 73 -32.21 -7.84 -8.49
CA PHE A 73 -31.33 -8.80 -7.82
C PHE A 73 -32.14 -9.83 -7.00
N ARG A 74 -33.17 -9.40 -6.26
CA ARG A 74 -34.06 -10.28 -5.51
C ARG A 74 -34.76 -11.31 -6.40
N ARG A 75 -35.13 -10.95 -7.61
CA ARG A 75 -35.73 -11.87 -8.58
C ARG A 75 -34.72 -12.93 -9.02
N GLN A 76 -33.54 -12.50 -9.47
CA GLN A 76 -32.47 -13.42 -9.88
C GLN A 76 -32.03 -14.34 -8.74
N PHE A 77 -31.89 -13.81 -7.52
CA PHE A 77 -31.56 -14.61 -6.34
C PHE A 77 -32.54 -15.77 -6.16
N ARG A 78 -33.86 -15.52 -6.23
CA ARG A 78 -34.87 -16.60 -6.10
C ARG A 78 -34.73 -17.65 -7.20
N GLU A 79 -34.51 -17.22 -8.44
CA GLU A 79 -34.29 -18.12 -9.58
C GLU A 79 -33.04 -18.99 -9.39
N ILE A 80 -31.93 -18.39 -8.95
CA ILE A 80 -30.66 -19.07 -8.69
C ILE A 80 -30.81 -20.10 -7.56
N VAL A 81 -31.37 -19.68 -6.43
CA VAL A 81 -31.57 -20.55 -5.26
C VAL A 81 -32.45 -21.76 -5.62
N ALA A 82 -33.55 -21.53 -6.36
CA ALA A 82 -34.42 -22.61 -6.84
C ALA A 82 -33.69 -23.53 -7.83
N LYS A 83 -33.01 -22.97 -8.83
CA LYS A 83 -32.26 -23.72 -9.86
C LYS A 83 -31.15 -24.59 -9.26
N ARG A 84 -30.46 -24.09 -8.24
CA ARG A 84 -29.31 -24.76 -7.60
C ARG A 84 -29.71 -25.65 -6.43
N GLY A 85 -31.00 -25.69 -6.08
CA GLY A 85 -31.53 -26.46 -4.96
C GLY A 85 -30.88 -26.07 -3.63
N TRP A 86 -30.66 -24.78 -3.39
CA TRP A 86 -30.07 -24.30 -2.14
C TRP A 86 -31.18 -24.05 -1.11
N THR A 87 -31.22 -24.89 -0.07
CA THR A 87 -32.20 -24.82 1.02
C THR A 87 -31.49 -24.73 2.37
N GLY A 88 -32.21 -24.40 3.42
CA GLY A 88 -31.70 -24.22 4.78
C GLY A 88 -30.91 -22.92 5.00
N TRP A 89 -30.96 -21.97 4.07
CA TRP A 89 -30.22 -20.72 4.18
C TRP A 89 -30.92 -19.73 5.13
N THR A 90 -30.14 -18.89 5.81
CA THR A 90 -30.65 -17.98 6.84
C THR A 90 -31.66 -16.97 6.25
N GLY A 91 -32.89 -17.01 6.77
CA GLY A 91 -33.99 -16.17 6.34
C GLY A 91 -34.93 -16.83 5.31
N GLU A 92 -34.68 -18.08 4.92
CA GLU A 92 -35.59 -18.85 4.07
C GLU A 92 -36.99 -19.01 4.69
N GLY A 93 -38.01 -19.15 3.84
CA GLY A 93 -39.38 -19.43 4.28
C GLY A 93 -40.18 -18.21 4.76
N THR A 94 -39.55 -17.06 4.99
CA THR A 94 -40.25 -15.82 5.36
C THR A 94 -39.95 -14.68 4.39
N LYS A 95 -40.94 -13.81 4.15
CA LYS A 95 -40.76 -12.60 3.32
C LYS A 95 -39.72 -11.67 3.92
N ALA A 96 -39.74 -11.47 5.24
CA ALA A 96 -38.80 -10.61 5.95
C ALA A 96 -37.36 -11.16 5.92
N GLY A 97 -37.18 -12.46 6.18
CA GLY A 97 -35.85 -13.10 6.12
C GLY A 97 -35.26 -13.08 4.72
N THR A 98 -36.05 -13.39 3.69
CA THR A 98 -35.62 -13.29 2.28
C THR A 98 -35.24 -11.85 1.92
N ALA A 99 -36.06 -10.88 2.33
CA ALA A 99 -35.81 -9.46 2.09
C ALA A 99 -34.51 -8.98 2.75
N TRP A 100 -34.28 -9.37 4.00
CA TRP A 100 -33.03 -9.10 4.73
C TRP A 100 -31.82 -9.74 4.04
N ARG A 101 -31.88 -11.04 3.77
CA ARG A 101 -30.76 -11.80 3.20
C ARG A 101 -30.29 -11.22 1.86
N THR A 102 -31.24 -10.99 0.97
CA THR A 102 -30.97 -10.42 -0.35
C THR A 102 -30.48 -8.97 -0.27
N HIS A 103 -31.01 -8.18 0.67
CA HIS A 103 -30.54 -6.81 0.91
C HIS A 103 -29.10 -6.79 1.38
N VAL A 104 -28.73 -7.64 2.35
CA VAL A 104 -27.37 -7.73 2.88
C VAL A 104 -26.38 -8.13 1.78
N ILE A 105 -26.67 -9.19 1.02
CA ILE A 105 -25.78 -9.64 -0.07
C ILE A 105 -25.59 -8.53 -1.10
N TYR A 106 -26.69 -7.96 -1.59
CA TYR A 106 -26.66 -6.90 -2.58
C TYR A 106 -25.91 -5.67 -2.06
N LYS A 107 -26.40 -5.06 -0.97
CA LYS A 107 -25.89 -3.78 -0.48
C LYS A 107 -24.42 -3.88 -0.08
N THR A 108 -24.03 -4.91 0.67
CA THR A 108 -22.64 -5.08 1.09
C THR A 108 -21.70 -5.19 -0.11
N ASN A 109 -22.04 -6.00 -1.12
CA ASN A 109 -21.17 -6.13 -2.29
C ASN A 109 -21.14 -4.84 -3.14
N MET A 110 -22.29 -4.17 -3.31
CA MET A 110 -22.35 -2.90 -4.04
C MET A 110 -21.52 -1.82 -3.37
N ASP A 111 -21.68 -1.62 -2.06
CA ASP A 111 -20.99 -0.54 -1.34
C ASP A 111 -19.49 -0.81 -1.19
N THR A 112 -19.10 -2.03 -0.83
CA THR A 112 -17.67 -2.37 -0.66
C THR A 112 -16.92 -2.26 -1.99
N SER A 113 -17.50 -2.76 -3.09
CA SER A 113 -16.89 -2.65 -4.41
C SER A 113 -16.84 -1.20 -4.91
N TYR A 114 -17.90 -0.41 -4.65
CA TYR A 114 -17.91 1.00 -4.99
C TYR A 114 -16.82 1.76 -4.24
N MET A 115 -16.73 1.58 -2.92
CA MET A 115 -15.73 2.24 -2.08
C MET A 115 -14.30 1.78 -2.38
N ALA A 116 -14.12 0.55 -2.85
CA ALA A 116 -12.83 0.08 -3.38
C ALA A 116 -12.43 0.77 -4.69
N GLY A 117 -13.39 0.96 -5.61
CA GLY A 117 -13.15 1.76 -6.81
C GLY A 117 -12.83 3.22 -6.47
N ARG A 118 -13.53 3.79 -5.47
CA ARG A 118 -13.24 5.13 -4.95
C ARG A 118 -11.83 5.22 -4.37
N TRP A 119 -11.40 4.22 -3.60
CA TRP A 119 -10.03 4.17 -3.07
C TRP A 119 -9.00 4.23 -4.21
N GLN A 120 -9.17 3.39 -5.24
CA GLN A 120 -8.28 3.38 -6.40
C GLN A 120 -8.24 4.75 -7.10
N GLN A 121 -9.39 5.36 -7.37
CA GLN A 121 -9.45 6.67 -8.02
C GLN A 121 -8.84 7.78 -7.15
N MET A 122 -9.12 7.77 -5.86
CA MET A 122 -8.73 8.85 -4.94
C MET A 122 -7.26 8.79 -4.51
N THR A 123 -6.63 7.62 -4.65
CA THR A 123 -5.19 7.41 -4.39
C THR A 123 -4.32 7.54 -5.64
N ASP A 124 -4.90 7.79 -6.81
CA ASP A 124 -4.14 8.13 -8.00
C ASP A 124 -3.24 9.35 -7.72
N PRO A 125 -1.93 9.31 -8.04
CA PRO A 125 -0.99 10.39 -7.74
C PRO A 125 -1.39 11.76 -8.30
N ASP A 126 -2.04 11.80 -9.47
CA ASP A 126 -2.52 13.04 -10.07
C ASP A 126 -3.73 13.59 -9.32
N VAL A 127 -4.61 12.70 -8.86
CA VAL A 127 -5.76 13.06 -8.02
C VAL A 127 -5.29 13.57 -6.65
N VAL A 128 -4.37 12.88 -6.00
CA VAL A 128 -3.79 13.31 -4.70
C VAL A 128 -3.10 14.67 -4.86
N ARG A 129 -2.33 14.87 -5.93
CA ARG A 129 -1.65 16.16 -6.20
C ARG A 129 -2.66 17.30 -6.39
N ALA A 130 -3.74 17.07 -7.12
CA ALA A 130 -4.76 18.08 -7.39
C ALA A 130 -5.74 18.29 -6.21
N ARG A 131 -5.97 17.25 -5.41
CA ARG A 131 -7.02 17.18 -4.39
C ARG A 131 -6.47 16.50 -3.11
N PRO A 132 -5.53 17.16 -2.41
CA PRO A 132 -4.72 16.55 -1.36
C PRO A 132 -5.44 16.35 -0.02
N TYR A 133 -6.76 16.57 0.05
CA TYR A 133 -7.55 16.42 1.26
C TYR A 133 -8.74 15.51 1.00
N TRP A 134 -9.14 14.72 1.99
CA TRP A 134 -10.31 13.86 1.95
C TRP A 134 -11.28 14.22 3.07
N ARG A 135 -12.58 14.29 2.73
CA ARG A 135 -13.68 14.58 3.65
C ARG A 135 -14.51 13.33 3.87
N TYR A 136 -14.69 12.92 5.13
CA TYR A 136 -15.66 11.90 5.48
C TYR A 136 -17.08 12.46 5.39
N VAL A 137 -18.00 11.69 4.82
CA VAL A 137 -19.40 12.10 4.62
C VAL A 137 -20.33 11.04 5.19
N HIS A 138 -21.21 11.45 6.10
CA HIS A 138 -22.23 10.62 6.70
C HIS A 138 -23.60 10.86 6.05
N ASN A 139 -24.27 9.79 5.60
CA ASN A 139 -25.56 9.90 4.92
C ASN A 139 -26.67 9.03 5.53
N THR A 140 -26.47 8.46 6.72
CA THR A 140 -27.51 7.64 7.36
C THR A 140 -28.42 8.54 8.19
N VAL A 141 -29.72 8.55 7.85
CA VAL A 141 -30.71 9.36 8.57
C VAL A 141 -31.37 8.55 9.69
N GLU A 142 -31.78 7.32 9.41
CA GLU A 142 -32.48 6.46 10.37
C GLU A 142 -31.49 5.58 11.14
N ASN A 143 -31.55 5.60 12.47
CA ASN A 143 -30.65 4.88 13.39
C ASN A 143 -29.14 5.06 13.07
N PRO A 144 -28.66 6.32 12.99
CA PRO A 144 -27.27 6.59 12.68
C PRO A 144 -26.36 6.14 13.81
N ARG A 145 -25.17 5.64 13.46
CA ARG A 145 -24.11 5.38 14.44
C ARG A 145 -23.54 6.71 14.88
N ILE A 146 -23.63 7.03 16.17
CA ILE A 146 -23.20 8.32 16.75
C ILE A 146 -21.76 8.67 16.34
N GLN A 147 -20.86 7.68 16.32
CA GLN A 147 -19.47 7.93 15.91
C GLN A 147 -19.37 8.38 14.45
N HIS A 148 -20.17 7.79 13.55
CA HIS A 148 -20.14 8.16 12.13
C HIS A 148 -20.68 9.57 11.91
N GLN A 149 -21.66 10.00 12.72
CA GLN A 149 -22.15 11.38 12.71
C GLN A 149 -21.09 12.36 13.20
N ARG A 150 -20.33 11.99 14.24
CA ARG A 150 -19.24 12.83 14.75
C ARG A 150 -18.11 13.01 13.75
N TRP A 151 -17.87 12.01 12.89
CA TRP A 151 -16.89 12.10 11.82
C TRP A 151 -17.41 12.84 10.58
N ASP A 152 -18.70 13.18 10.51
CA ASP A 152 -19.24 13.88 9.34
C ASP A 152 -18.56 15.23 9.13
N GLY A 153 -18.06 15.46 7.92
CA GLY A 153 -17.34 16.67 7.57
C GLY A 153 -15.90 16.74 8.09
N LEU A 154 -15.38 15.68 8.72
CA LEU A 154 -13.95 15.55 9.07
C LEU A 154 -13.11 15.60 7.80
N VAL A 155 -12.18 16.56 7.71
CA VAL A 155 -11.30 16.74 6.55
C VAL A 155 -9.85 16.46 6.94
N LEU A 156 -9.26 15.39 6.44
CA LEU A 156 -7.85 15.04 6.70
C LEU A 156 -7.02 15.07 5.40
N PRO A 157 -5.68 15.09 5.47
CA PRO A 157 -4.85 14.89 4.29
C PRO A 157 -5.16 13.56 3.58
N ALA A 158 -5.01 13.53 2.26
CA ALA A 158 -5.06 12.29 1.50
C ALA A 158 -3.95 11.35 1.97
N GLY A 159 -4.30 10.09 2.26
CA GLY A 159 -3.36 9.11 2.82
C GLY A 159 -3.15 9.19 4.34
N ASP A 160 -3.91 10.02 5.06
CA ASP A 160 -3.91 10.00 6.52
C ASP A 160 -4.23 8.59 7.07
N PRO A 161 -3.47 8.06 8.05
CA PRO A 161 -3.66 6.72 8.58
C PRO A 161 -5.05 6.42 9.11
N TRP A 162 -5.80 7.44 9.54
CA TRP A 162 -7.17 7.30 10.02
C TRP A 162 -8.06 6.59 8.97
N PHE A 163 -7.89 6.91 7.69
CA PHE A 163 -8.64 6.28 6.60
C PHE A 163 -8.28 4.81 6.36
N HIS A 164 -7.16 4.29 6.87
CA HIS A 164 -6.84 2.86 6.70
C HIS A 164 -7.82 1.94 7.41
N THR A 165 -8.44 2.42 8.50
CA THR A 165 -9.41 1.66 9.29
C THR A 165 -10.81 2.27 9.26
N HIS A 166 -10.93 3.55 8.91
CA HIS A 166 -12.19 4.28 8.89
C HIS A 166 -12.73 4.55 7.48
N TRP A 167 -12.12 4.02 6.42
CA TRP A 167 -12.71 4.10 5.07
C TRP A 167 -14.03 3.30 4.99
N PRO A 168 -15.15 3.93 4.59
CA PRO A 168 -16.43 3.24 4.50
C PRO A 168 -16.44 2.07 3.51
N PRO A 169 -17.36 1.10 3.70
CA PRO A 169 -18.30 0.97 4.81
C PRO A 169 -17.62 0.53 6.12
N ASN A 170 -18.00 1.14 7.26
CA ASN A 170 -17.44 0.82 8.58
C ASN A 170 -18.30 -0.20 9.37
N GLY A 171 -19.18 -0.92 8.69
CA GLY A 171 -20.13 -1.86 9.29
C GLY A 171 -21.29 -2.18 8.36
N TRP A 172 -22.06 -3.22 8.70
CA TRP A 172 -23.27 -3.63 7.99
C TRP A 172 -24.25 -2.47 7.80
N GLY A 173 -24.71 -2.23 6.58
CA GLY A 173 -25.69 -1.18 6.29
C GLY A 173 -25.17 0.25 6.39
N CYS A 174 -23.85 0.47 6.46
CA CYS A 174 -23.25 1.80 6.40
C CYS A 174 -23.56 2.49 5.05
N ASN A 175 -23.83 3.80 5.08
CA ASN A 175 -24.05 4.64 3.89
C ASN A 175 -23.05 5.81 3.80
N CYS A 176 -22.01 5.78 4.63
CA CYS A 176 -20.99 6.82 4.63
C CYS A 176 -20.13 6.71 3.37
N GLY A 177 -19.48 7.81 3.01
CA GLY A 177 -18.57 7.90 1.88
C GLY A 177 -17.40 8.83 2.17
N VAL A 178 -16.56 9.02 1.17
CA VAL A 178 -15.41 9.94 1.23
C VAL A 178 -15.32 10.74 -0.06
N GLU A 179 -15.08 12.03 0.09
CA GLU A 179 -14.94 12.97 -1.02
C GLU A 179 -13.55 13.59 -1.04
N THR A 180 -13.01 13.83 -2.23
CA THR A 180 -11.74 14.57 -2.37
C THR A 180 -12.00 16.06 -2.35
N MET A 181 -11.08 16.82 -1.76
CA MET A 181 -11.12 18.27 -1.67
C MET A 181 -9.80 18.87 -2.18
N SER A 182 -9.92 19.87 -3.04
CA SER A 182 -8.79 20.76 -3.38
C SER A 182 -8.54 21.76 -2.25
N ARG A 183 -7.35 22.36 -2.23
CA ARG A 183 -7.02 23.47 -1.30
C ARG A 183 -8.06 24.60 -1.34
N ARG A 184 -8.49 25.00 -2.55
CA ARG A 184 -9.55 26.02 -2.72
C ARG A 184 -10.91 25.60 -2.15
N GLN A 185 -11.24 24.30 -2.16
CA GLN A 185 -12.47 23.83 -1.53
C GLN A 185 -12.36 23.80 -0.01
N LEU A 186 -11.19 23.42 0.51
CA LEU A 186 -10.89 23.48 1.92
C LEU A 186 -11.05 24.92 2.44
N GLU A 187 -10.40 25.90 1.80
CA GLU A 187 -10.50 27.32 2.14
C GLU A 187 -11.94 27.84 2.07
N ARG A 188 -12.68 27.51 1.00
CA ARG A 188 -14.10 27.89 0.87
C ARG A 188 -15.03 27.24 1.90
N SER A 189 -14.59 26.17 2.55
CA SER A 189 -15.32 25.57 3.67
C SER A 189 -15.07 26.29 5.00
N GLY A 190 -14.32 27.41 4.99
CA GLY A 190 -13.99 28.20 6.18
C GLY A 190 -12.80 27.65 6.98
N ARG A 191 -12.07 26.66 6.46
CA ARG A 191 -10.94 26.01 7.13
C ARG A 191 -9.62 26.66 6.72
N THR A 192 -8.72 26.83 7.69
CA THR A 192 -7.34 27.30 7.46
C THR A 192 -6.37 26.16 7.14
N GLY A 193 -6.77 24.91 7.40
CA GLY A 193 -6.01 23.69 7.17
C GLY A 193 -6.90 22.45 7.32
N PRO A 194 -6.36 21.24 7.06
CA PRO A 194 -7.06 20.01 7.42
C PRO A 194 -7.24 19.91 8.95
N ASP A 195 -8.22 19.13 9.37
CA ASP A 195 -8.46 18.78 10.76
C ASP A 195 -7.37 17.81 11.28
N THR A 196 -7.35 17.60 12.60
CA THR A 196 -6.55 16.53 13.23
C THR A 196 -7.41 15.28 13.34
N ALA A 197 -6.86 14.11 12.99
CA ALA A 197 -7.56 12.84 13.15
C ALA A 197 -8.01 12.63 14.61
N PRO A 198 -9.29 12.31 14.86
CA PRO A 198 -9.77 12.09 16.21
C PRO A 198 -9.19 10.79 16.79
N ASN A 199 -8.90 10.81 18.09
CA ASN A 199 -8.57 9.61 18.85
C ASN A 199 -9.80 9.17 19.66
N ASP A 200 -10.70 8.41 19.02
CA ASP A 200 -11.91 7.85 19.67
C ASP A 200 -11.62 6.62 20.55
N GLY A 201 -10.35 6.25 20.66
CA GLY A 201 -9.89 5.04 21.32
C GLY A 201 -10.40 3.77 20.64
N THR A 202 -10.31 2.67 21.38
CA THR A 202 -10.65 1.34 20.88
C THR A 202 -11.70 0.65 21.74
N VAL A 203 -12.24 -0.44 21.21
CA VAL A 203 -13.19 -1.34 21.87
C VAL A 203 -12.75 -2.78 21.61
N GLU A 204 -12.87 -3.63 22.62
CA GLU A 204 -12.63 -5.07 22.45
C GLU A 204 -13.84 -5.74 21.78
N HIS A 205 -13.56 -6.62 20.83
CA HIS A 205 -14.51 -7.54 20.25
C HIS A 205 -14.07 -8.96 20.53
N VAL A 206 -14.94 -9.76 21.13
CA VAL A 206 -14.69 -11.19 21.37
C VAL A 206 -15.38 -11.99 20.26
N ASN A 207 -14.61 -12.78 19.52
CA ASN A 207 -15.18 -13.71 18.55
C ASN A 207 -15.92 -14.83 19.30
N ASP A 208 -17.20 -15.01 19.00
CA ASP A 208 -18.10 -15.95 19.68
C ASP A 208 -17.70 -17.42 19.48
N ARG A 209 -16.98 -17.73 18.40
CA ARG A 209 -16.55 -19.08 18.04
C ARG A 209 -15.17 -19.43 18.60
N THR A 210 -14.20 -18.53 18.47
CA THR A 210 -12.81 -18.80 18.84
C THR A 210 -12.44 -18.30 20.23
N GLY A 211 -13.22 -17.38 20.79
CA GLY A 211 -12.88 -16.65 22.00
C GLY A 211 -11.77 -15.61 21.81
N GLU A 212 -11.31 -15.41 20.57
CA GLU A 212 -10.26 -14.44 20.25
C GLU A 212 -10.75 -13.01 20.51
N VAL A 213 -9.93 -12.24 21.22
CA VAL A 213 -10.19 -10.82 21.50
C VAL A 213 -9.45 -9.98 20.47
N THR A 214 -10.18 -9.14 19.74
CA THR A 214 -9.64 -8.18 18.79
C THR A 214 -9.93 -6.77 19.25
N GLU A 215 -8.91 -5.93 19.31
CA GLU A 215 -9.07 -4.50 19.56
C GLU A 215 -9.46 -3.76 18.25
N LEU A 216 -10.55 -3.01 18.29
CA LEU A 216 -11.12 -2.30 17.14
C LEU A 216 -11.24 -0.80 17.40
N PRO A 217 -11.03 0.06 16.39
CA PRO A 217 -11.38 1.47 16.51
C PRO A 217 -12.85 1.65 16.86
N ARG A 218 -13.13 2.53 17.84
CA ARG A 218 -14.50 2.78 18.27
C ARG A 218 -15.35 3.30 17.13
N GLY A 219 -16.46 2.63 16.84
CA GLY A 219 -17.36 2.99 15.74
C GLY A 219 -17.10 2.23 14.44
N VAL A 220 -16.07 1.40 14.37
CA VAL A 220 -15.82 0.48 13.26
C VAL A 220 -16.15 -0.95 13.68
N GLY A 221 -16.96 -1.65 12.89
CA GLY A 221 -17.34 -3.03 13.17
C GLY A 221 -16.21 -4.04 12.93
N TYR A 222 -16.25 -5.18 13.62
CA TYR A 222 -15.33 -6.29 13.38
C TYR A 222 -15.37 -6.75 11.91
N GLY A 223 -14.20 -6.89 11.29
CA GLY A 223 -14.06 -7.23 9.87
C GLY A 223 -14.18 -6.03 8.90
N TRP A 224 -14.60 -4.86 9.39
CA TRP A 224 -14.75 -3.61 8.61
C TRP A 224 -13.63 -2.61 8.87
N ASN A 225 -12.68 -2.94 9.74
CA ASN A 225 -11.51 -2.14 10.10
C ASN A 225 -10.40 -2.23 9.04
N TYR A 226 -10.75 -1.94 7.80
CA TYR A 226 -9.85 -1.88 6.66
C TYR A 226 -10.44 -0.93 5.60
N ALA A 227 -9.62 -0.52 4.63
CA ALA A 227 -10.09 0.18 3.45
C ALA A 227 -10.28 -0.79 2.27
N PRO A 228 -11.52 -1.07 1.83
CA PRO A 228 -11.78 -1.83 0.61
C PRO A 228 -10.92 -1.36 -0.56
N GLY A 229 -10.34 -2.30 -1.31
CA GLY A 229 -9.50 -2.02 -2.47
C GLY A 229 -8.09 -1.56 -2.17
N LYS A 230 -7.77 -1.16 -0.92
CA LYS A 230 -6.43 -0.72 -0.53
C LYS A 230 -5.40 -1.79 -0.81
N SER A 231 -5.64 -3.03 -0.37
CA SER A 231 -4.68 -4.12 -0.56
C SER A 231 -4.46 -4.45 -2.04
N ALA A 232 -5.49 -4.30 -2.88
CA ALA A 232 -5.39 -4.50 -4.32
C ALA A 232 -4.57 -3.40 -5.01
N VAL A 233 -4.75 -2.14 -4.60
CA VAL A 233 -3.92 -1.00 -5.05
C VAL A 233 -2.49 -1.16 -4.58
N GLU A 234 -2.27 -1.52 -3.32
CA GLU A 234 -0.93 -1.80 -2.79
C GLU A 234 -0.26 -2.97 -3.50
N THR A 235 -1.01 -4.03 -3.82
CA THR A 235 -0.50 -5.17 -4.60
C THR A 235 -0.21 -4.76 -6.04
N ALA A 236 -1.02 -3.89 -6.66
CA ALA A 236 -0.79 -3.40 -8.02
C ALA A 236 0.39 -2.43 -8.08
N ILE A 237 0.54 -1.55 -7.09
CA ILE A 237 1.70 -0.68 -6.88
C ILE A 237 2.92 -1.56 -6.61
N ALA A 238 2.85 -2.52 -5.70
CA ALA A 238 3.93 -3.46 -5.44
C ALA A 238 4.27 -4.28 -6.69
N ALA A 239 3.31 -4.74 -7.50
CA ALA A 239 3.58 -5.44 -8.75
C ALA A 239 4.13 -4.51 -9.84
N ARG A 240 3.73 -3.23 -9.86
CA ARG A 240 4.24 -2.20 -10.77
C ARG A 240 5.64 -1.78 -10.38
N LEU A 241 5.94 -1.65 -9.09
CA LEU A 241 7.24 -1.39 -8.49
C LEU A 241 8.13 -2.65 -8.52
N ASN A 242 7.58 -3.86 -8.42
CA ASN A 242 8.31 -5.10 -8.69
C ASN A 242 8.61 -5.25 -10.19
N ARG A 243 7.88 -4.50 -11.03
CA ARG A 243 8.20 -4.27 -12.46
C ARG A 243 8.93 -2.93 -12.69
N LEU A 244 9.21 -2.13 -11.66
CA LEU A 244 9.77 -0.75 -11.72
C LEU A 244 10.49 -0.31 -10.41
N ASP A 245 11.38 -1.12 -9.82
CA ASP A 245 12.17 -0.74 -8.61
C ASP A 245 11.40 -0.59 -7.25
N THR A 246 11.74 -1.35 -6.19
CA THR A 246 10.80 -1.71 -5.09
C THR A 246 10.99 -1.03 -3.71
N VAL A 247 9.88 -0.89 -2.99
CA VAL A 247 9.63 -0.22 -1.67
C VAL A 247 10.55 -0.64 -0.50
N GLU A 248 11.11 -1.84 -0.49
CA GLU A 248 12.07 -2.26 0.54
C GLU A 248 13.34 -1.39 0.55
N ALA A 249 13.79 -0.97 -0.63
CA ALA A 249 14.93 -0.07 -0.74
C ALA A 249 14.64 1.29 -0.11
N ASN A 250 13.39 1.77 -0.13
CA ASN A 250 13.02 3.06 0.45
C ASN A 250 12.90 3.03 1.99
N ILE A 251 12.39 1.93 2.57
CA ILE A 251 12.35 1.74 4.03
C ILE A 251 13.76 1.49 4.56
N ALA A 252 14.52 0.61 3.91
CA ALA A 252 15.92 0.40 4.25
C ALA A 252 16.71 1.72 4.14
N ARG A 253 16.50 2.51 3.09
CA ARG A 253 17.19 3.80 2.89
C ARG A 253 16.88 4.78 4.01
N ARG A 254 15.64 4.88 4.46
CA ARG A 254 15.26 5.74 5.62
C ARG A 254 15.89 5.26 6.92
N ASN A 255 15.77 3.96 7.24
CA ASN A 255 16.34 3.40 8.48
C ASN A 255 17.86 3.54 8.53
N VAL A 256 18.53 3.32 7.40
CA VAL A 256 19.99 3.48 7.27
C VAL A 256 20.38 4.96 7.42
N ALA A 257 19.62 5.88 6.82
CA ALA A 257 19.87 7.31 6.97
C ALA A 257 19.78 7.76 8.44
N ASP A 258 18.77 7.30 9.18
CA ASP A 258 18.61 7.62 10.61
C ASP A 258 19.77 7.04 11.45
N LEU A 259 20.20 5.81 11.16
CA LEU A 259 21.34 5.18 11.84
C LEU A 259 22.65 5.93 11.61
N VAL A 260 22.92 6.33 10.36
CA VAL A 260 24.13 7.09 9.98
C VAL A 260 24.13 8.53 10.53
N ALA A 261 22.96 9.14 10.69
CA ALA A 261 22.80 10.46 11.32
C ALA A 261 22.97 10.42 12.85
N SER A 262 22.75 9.28 13.48
CA SER A 262 22.77 9.11 14.94
C SER A 262 24.18 9.20 15.57
N ASP A 263 24.19 9.41 16.89
CA ASP A 263 25.42 9.35 17.71
C ASP A 263 26.02 7.94 17.75
N LEU A 264 25.21 6.90 17.53
CA LEU A 264 25.69 5.52 17.48
C LEU A 264 26.70 5.32 16.33
N PHE A 265 26.46 5.96 15.17
CA PHE A 265 27.41 5.90 14.06
C PHE A 265 28.69 6.69 14.36
N ALA A 266 28.59 7.83 15.06
CA ALA A 266 29.78 8.58 15.49
C ALA A 266 30.67 7.76 16.43
N ARG A 267 30.07 6.99 17.34
CA ARG A 267 30.77 6.08 18.26
C ARG A 267 31.36 4.87 17.56
N PHE A 268 30.65 4.29 16.58
CA PHE A 268 31.21 3.27 15.69
C PHE A 268 32.42 3.83 14.92
N PHE A 269 32.31 5.03 14.36
CA PHE A 269 33.40 5.68 13.64
C PHE A 269 34.64 5.92 14.53
N ALA A 270 34.44 6.28 15.80
CA ALA A 270 35.50 6.42 16.78
C ALA A 270 36.11 5.09 17.27
N GLY A 271 35.58 3.94 16.83
CA GLY A 271 36.03 2.61 17.24
C GLY A 271 35.51 2.14 18.59
N GLU A 272 34.56 2.86 19.19
CA GLU A 272 33.92 2.46 20.45
C GLU A 272 32.94 1.30 20.26
N VAL A 273 32.38 1.15 19.05
CA VAL A 273 31.47 0.07 18.69
C VAL A 273 32.16 -0.83 17.67
N GLN A 274 32.23 -2.13 17.97
CA GLN A 274 32.86 -3.13 17.12
C GLN A 274 31.82 -3.83 16.24
N GLY A 275 32.25 -4.37 15.09
CA GLY A 275 31.39 -5.17 14.19
C GLY A 275 31.15 -4.51 12.83
N GLU A 276 29.96 -4.72 12.27
CA GLU A 276 29.53 -4.17 10.98
C GLU A 276 28.38 -3.17 11.19
N PHE A 277 28.40 -2.07 10.44
CA PHE A 277 27.39 -1.02 10.51
C PHE A 277 26.76 -0.78 9.12
N PRO A 278 25.43 -0.67 9.02
CA PRO A 278 24.78 -0.35 7.75
C PRO A 278 24.95 1.14 7.42
N ILE A 279 25.48 1.44 6.23
CA ILE A 279 25.83 2.82 5.85
C ILE A 279 25.14 3.33 4.59
N ALA A 280 24.61 2.45 3.75
CA ALA A 280 23.83 2.85 2.58
C ALA A 280 22.92 1.72 2.07
N VAL A 281 22.12 2.04 1.06
CA VAL A 281 21.28 1.12 0.30
C VAL A 281 21.56 1.28 -1.18
N VAL A 282 21.91 0.17 -1.85
CA VAL A 282 22.16 0.13 -3.29
C VAL A 282 20.86 0.38 -4.05
N PRO A 283 20.83 1.33 -5.01
CA PRO A 283 19.61 1.53 -5.79
C PRO A 283 19.29 0.28 -6.64
N PRO A 284 18.01 0.02 -6.95
CA PRO A 284 17.59 -1.28 -7.48
C PRO A 284 18.23 -1.69 -8.82
N VAL A 285 18.48 -0.74 -9.72
CA VAL A 285 19.16 -0.99 -11.01
C VAL A 285 20.60 -1.46 -10.78
N GLU A 286 21.35 -0.75 -9.94
CA GLU A 286 22.72 -1.10 -9.59
C GLU A 286 22.80 -2.41 -8.80
N ARG A 287 21.78 -2.71 -7.97
CA ARG A 287 21.65 -3.98 -7.26
C ARG A 287 21.47 -5.14 -8.23
N GLU A 288 20.65 -4.99 -9.26
CA GLU A 288 20.48 -6.00 -10.31
C GLU A 288 21.77 -6.21 -11.11
N ILE A 289 22.46 -5.12 -11.47
CA ILE A 289 23.74 -5.17 -12.19
C ILE A 289 24.83 -5.84 -11.35
N LEU A 290 24.86 -5.58 -10.04
CA LEU A 290 25.72 -6.27 -9.09
C LEU A 290 25.28 -7.72 -8.83
N GLY A 291 24.05 -8.09 -9.20
CA GLY A 291 23.39 -9.34 -8.85
C GLY A 291 23.18 -9.53 -7.34
N ALA A 292 23.05 -8.46 -6.57
CA ALA A 292 23.02 -8.51 -5.11
C ALA A 292 21.65 -8.90 -4.54
N GLU A 293 21.63 -9.92 -3.68
CA GLU A 293 20.41 -10.38 -3.02
C GLU A 293 19.97 -9.44 -1.88
N SER A 294 20.89 -8.74 -1.23
CA SER A 294 20.57 -7.72 -0.21
C SER A 294 20.65 -6.31 -0.82
N PRO A 295 19.81 -5.35 -0.40
CA PRO A 295 19.96 -3.95 -0.81
C PRO A 295 20.91 -3.17 0.10
N THR A 296 21.21 -3.66 1.31
CA THR A 296 22.00 -2.94 2.31
C THR A 296 23.49 -3.04 2.04
N VAL A 297 24.18 -1.92 2.20
CA VAL A 297 25.65 -1.81 2.19
C VAL A 297 26.16 -1.73 3.62
N LEU A 298 27.04 -2.67 3.98
CA LEU A 298 27.67 -2.76 5.29
C LEU A 298 29.11 -2.22 5.26
N LEU A 299 29.52 -1.63 6.38
CA LEU A 299 30.89 -1.21 6.65
C LEU A 299 31.40 -1.94 7.91
N SER A 300 32.48 -2.69 7.80
CA SER A 300 33.11 -3.33 8.97
C SER A 300 34.09 -2.39 9.66
N GLN A 301 34.22 -2.51 10.98
CA GLN A 301 35.14 -1.68 11.76
C GLN A 301 36.60 -1.88 11.33
N ALA A 302 36.98 -3.11 10.98
CA ALA A 302 38.32 -3.41 10.45
C ALA A 302 38.58 -2.68 9.12
N SER A 303 37.58 -2.64 8.22
CA SER A 303 37.70 -1.90 6.95
C SER A 303 37.75 -0.39 7.18
N LEU A 304 36.97 0.13 8.12
CA LEU A 304 36.99 1.55 8.47
C LEU A 304 38.35 1.98 9.07
N ALA A 305 38.86 1.23 10.04
CA ALA A 305 40.14 1.53 10.68
C ALA A 305 41.29 1.53 9.66
N ALA A 306 41.38 0.48 8.84
CA ALA A 306 42.40 0.37 7.79
C ALA A 306 42.27 1.48 6.71
N HIS A 307 41.04 1.97 6.49
CA HIS A 307 40.80 3.05 5.53
C HIS A 307 41.22 4.41 6.09
N ILE A 308 40.80 4.76 7.31
CA ILE A 308 41.15 6.04 7.94
C ILE A 308 42.67 6.16 8.17
N GLU A 309 43.34 5.05 8.51
CA GLU A 309 44.80 5.01 8.64
C GLU A 309 45.51 5.43 7.34
N LYS A 310 44.98 4.99 6.19
CA LYS A 310 45.54 5.30 4.87
C LYS A 310 45.05 6.62 4.29
N HIS A 311 43.87 7.08 4.73
CA HIS A 311 43.15 8.23 4.19
C HIS A 311 42.61 9.12 5.32
N PRO A 312 43.50 9.77 6.09
CA PRO A 312 43.11 10.60 7.22
C PRO A 312 42.30 11.85 6.81
N GLU A 313 42.31 12.20 5.52
CA GLU A 313 41.53 13.30 4.95
C GLU A 313 40.02 13.00 4.81
N ILE A 314 39.61 11.74 5.02
CA ILE A 314 38.21 11.29 4.92
C ILE A 314 37.63 11.19 6.32
N GLY A 315 36.69 12.09 6.64
CA GLY A 315 36.09 12.17 7.96
C GLY A 315 34.68 11.57 8.04
N LEU A 316 34.11 11.61 9.25
CA LEU A 316 32.72 11.19 9.52
C LEU A 316 31.71 11.85 8.56
N ALA A 317 31.89 13.14 8.26
CA ALA A 317 31.01 13.87 7.36
C ALA A 317 31.06 13.34 5.91
N ASP A 318 32.20 12.82 5.45
CA ASP A 318 32.33 12.22 4.13
C ASP A 318 31.60 10.87 4.07
N TYR A 319 31.70 10.05 5.12
CA TYR A 319 30.96 8.78 5.20
C TYR A 319 29.44 8.97 5.28
N ARG A 320 28.96 10.06 5.89
CA ARG A 320 27.52 10.40 5.90
C ARG A 320 26.97 10.73 4.51
N ARG A 321 27.81 10.99 3.51
CA ARG A 321 27.42 11.30 2.12
C ARG A 321 27.35 10.07 1.22
N VAL A 322 27.70 8.88 1.70
CA VAL A 322 27.75 7.67 0.87
C VAL A 322 26.40 7.38 0.20
N GLN A 323 25.28 7.54 0.91
CA GLN A 323 23.96 7.35 0.29
C GLN A 323 23.71 8.33 -0.87
N THR A 324 24.07 9.61 -0.71
CA THR A 324 23.97 10.61 -1.78
C THR A 324 24.83 10.25 -2.99
N LEU A 325 26.04 9.72 -2.76
CA LEU A 325 26.93 9.24 -3.84
C LEU A 325 26.35 8.07 -4.61
N LEU A 326 25.68 7.14 -3.94
CA LEU A 326 24.99 6.04 -4.59
C LEU A 326 23.76 6.53 -5.37
N ASP A 327 22.99 7.46 -4.83
CA ASP A 327 21.75 7.93 -5.45
C ASP A 327 22.00 8.88 -6.64
N GLN A 328 23.05 9.71 -6.59
CA GLN A 328 23.26 10.81 -7.55
C GLN A 328 24.54 10.68 -8.38
N GLY A 329 25.48 9.83 -7.98
CA GLY A 329 26.77 9.72 -8.66
C GLY A 329 26.68 9.04 -10.03
N GLU A 330 27.63 9.39 -10.91
CA GLU A 330 27.90 8.63 -12.13
C GLU A 330 28.37 7.22 -11.75
N VAL A 331 27.86 6.19 -12.43
CA VAL A 331 28.14 4.79 -12.09
C VAL A 331 28.89 4.11 -13.23
N TYR A 332 29.99 3.44 -12.90
CA TYR A 332 30.85 2.75 -13.87
C TYR A 332 31.12 1.30 -13.47
N ARG A 333 31.27 0.44 -14.47
CA ARG A 333 31.61 -0.98 -14.33
C ARG A 333 32.84 -1.32 -15.18
N ARG A 334 33.79 -2.05 -14.61
CA ARG A 334 34.97 -2.54 -15.36
C ARG A 334 34.70 -3.95 -15.90
N ALA A 335 35.12 -4.21 -17.13
CA ALA A 335 35.01 -5.52 -17.74
C ALA A 335 35.76 -6.58 -16.90
N GLY A 336 35.08 -7.68 -16.54
CA GLY A 336 35.62 -8.75 -15.71
C GLY A 336 35.54 -8.52 -14.19
N GLU A 337 34.99 -7.38 -13.73
CA GLU A 337 34.74 -7.08 -12.32
C GLU A 337 33.22 -7.03 -12.01
N ASP A 338 32.45 -8.05 -12.43
CA ASP A 338 30.98 -8.07 -12.36
C ASP A 338 30.38 -7.89 -10.96
N GLY A 339 31.18 -8.07 -9.91
CA GLY A 339 30.80 -7.84 -8.52
C GLY A 339 31.13 -6.45 -7.98
N ARG A 340 31.55 -5.49 -8.82
CA ARG A 340 32.05 -4.18 -8.37
C ARG A 340 31.52 -3.02 -9.22
N LEU A 341 31.08 -1.96 -8.55
CA LEU A 341 30.70 -0.68 -9.17
C LEU A 341 31.57 0.46 -8.64
N ILE A 342 31.84 1.44 -9.49
CA ILE A 342 32.61 2.65 -9.17
C ILE A 342 31.71 3.88 -9.31
N TYR A 343 31.71 4.76 -8.30
CA TYR A 343 30.92 6.00 -8.26
C TYR A 343 31.85 7.20 -8.22
N LEU A 344 31.57 8.30 -8.95
CA LEU A 344 32.55 9.38 -9.18
C LEU A 344 32.18 10.82 -8.77
N THR A 345 30.91 11.22 -8.59
CA THR A 345 30.62 12.68 -8.44
C THR A 345 29.37 13.00 -7.62
N VAL A 346 29.47 13.91 -6.65
CA VAL A 346 28.34 14.54 -5.93
C VAL A 346 28.71 16.00 -5.58
N ASP A 347 27.79 16.95 -5.75
CA ASP A 347 27.89 18.33 -5.25
C ASP A 347 29.21 19.07 -5.58
N GLY A 348 29.74 18.89 -6.79
CA GLY A 348 30.96 19.58 -7.24
C GLY A 348 32.27 19.06 -6.64
N VAL A 349 32.23 17.97 -5.87
CA VAL A 349 33.40 17.25 -5.38
C VAL A 349 33.42 15.84 -5.99
N THR A 350 34.53 15.50 -6.62
CA THR A 350 34.70 14.19 -7.26
C THR A 350 35.13 13.18 -6.19
N TYR A 351 34.25 12.22 -5.90
CA TYR A 351 34.48 11.14 -4.93
C TYR A 351 34.54 9.81 -5.65
N ARG A 352 35.55 9.00 -5.40
CA ARG A 352 35.62 7.63 -5.90
C ARG A 352 35.21 6.66 -4.81
N ALA A 353 34.05 6.01 -4.98
CA ALA A 353 33.62 4.92 -4.12
C ALA A 353 33.56 3.58 -4.85
N ALA A 354 33.78 2.49 -4.12
CA ALA A 354 33.60 1.14 -4.65
C ALA A 354 32.73 0.28 -3.74
N LEU A 355 31.75 -0.41 -4.34
CA LEU A 355 30.93 -1.42 -3.68
C LEU A 355 31.33 -2.81 -4.16
N LYS A 356 31.19 -3.81 -3.29
CA LYS A 356 31.38 -5.21 -3.66
C LYS A 356 30.32 -6.11 -3.05
N ARG A 357 29.84 -7.07 -3.85
CA ARG A 357 28.99 -8.17 -3.38
C ARG A 357 29.84 -9.38 -2.94
N THR A 358 29.38 -10.13 -1.96
CA THR A 358 29.95 -11.43 -1.59
C THR A 358 29.76 -12.49 -2.70
N ARG A 359 30.57 -13.56 -2.68
CA ARG A 359 30.49 -14.63 -3.71
C ARG A 359 29.15 -15.37 -3.70
N ASP A 360 28.52 -15.48 -2.54
CA ASP A 360 27.21 -16.10 -2.33
C ASP A 360 26.04 -15.13 -2.61
N GLY A 361 26.33 -13.88 -2.98
CA GLY A 361 25.31 -12.89 -3.35
C GLY A 361 24.58 -12.20 -2.20
N LYS A 362 24.74 -12.69 -0.96
CA LYS A 362 23.88 -12.35 0.18
C LYS A 362 24.18 -11.01 0.84
N ARG A 363 25.40 -10.48 0.71
CA ARG A 363 25.82 -9.23 1.37
C ARG A 363 26.56 -8.30 0.42
N ASN A 364 26.43 -7.01 0.68
CA ASN A 364 27.21 -5.97 0.01
C ASN A 364 28.06 -5.22 1.02
N TYR A 365 29.29 -4.94 0.62
CA TYR A 365 30.27 -4.24 1.42
C TYR A 365 30.73 -2.98 0.72
N PHE A 366 30.88 -1.92 1.50
CA PHE A 366 31.59 -0.73 1.09
C PHE A 366 33.10 -0.98 1.19
N LEU A 367 33.83 -0.69 0.11
CA LEU A 367 35.27 -0.99 0.06
C LEU A 367 36.14 0.23 0.31
N THR A 368 35.89 1.36 -0.37
CA THR A 368 36.78 2.53 -0.36
C THR A 368 36.03 3.81 -0.67
N LEU A 369 36.45 4.95 -0.11
CA LEU A 369 35.98 6.31 -0.42
C LEU A 369 37.16 7.28 -0.49
N PHE A 370 37.46 7.87 -1.65
CA PHE A 370 38.52 8.89 -1.77
C PHE A 370 38.02 10.14 -2.49
N LYS A 371 38.59 11.29 -2.15
CA LYS A 371 38.49 12.49 -2.97
C LYS A 371 39.49 12.36 -4.12
N VAL A 372 39.01 12.42 -5.35
CA VAL A 372 39.83 12.24 -6.56
C VAL A 372 39.94 13.55 -7.31
N ARG A 373 41.09 13.76 -7.96
CA ARG A 373 41.29 14.89 -8.88
C ARG A 373 40.72 14.53 -10.26
N ASP A 374 40.32 15.53 -11.03
CA ASP A 374 39.67 15.34 -12.34
C ASP A 374 40.39 14.36 -13.30
N PRO A 375 41.73 14.38 -13.43
CA PRO A 375 42.43 13.44 -14.32
C PRO A 375 42.26 11.96 -13.93
N GLU A 376 42.09 11.66 -12.64
CA GLU A 376 41.88 10.29 -12.17
C GLU A 376 40.43 9.84 -12.38
N ALA A 377 39.48 10.76 -12.27
CA ALA A 377 38.08 10.49 -12.61
C ALA A 377 37.93 10.22 -14.10
N ASP A 378 38.53 11.04 -14.95
CA ASP A 378 38.52 10.86 -16.40
C ASP A 378 39.13 9.52 -16.83
N ARG A 379 40.17 9.07 -16.12
CA ARG A 379 40.73 7.72 -16.34
C ARG A 379 39.70 6.61 -16.07
N VAL A 380 38.82 6.76 -15.08
CA VAL A 380 37.74 5.79 -14.87
C VAL A 380 36.70 5.90 -15.97
N ARG A 381 36.28 7.12 -16.33
CA ARG A 381 35.32 7.37 -17.43
C ARG A 381 35.76 6.76 -18.75
N ASN A 382 37.07 6.80 -19.04
CA ASN A 382 37.64 6.30 -20.29
C ASN A 382 37.89 4.77 -20.31
N ASN A 383 38.00 4.12 -19.15
CA ASN A 383 38.40 2.71 -19.06
C ASN A 383 37.31 1.80 -18.45
N ALA A 384 36.11 2.32 -18.22
CA ALA A 384 35.00 1.59 -17.63
C ALA A 384 33.71 1.92 -18.38
N GLU A 385 32.81 0.95 -18.47
CA GLU A 385 31.50 1.12 -19.08
C GLU A 385 30.62 1.95 -18.14
N ARG A 386 29.99 3.01 -18.66
CA ARG A 386 29.04 3.82 -17.90
C ARG A 386 27.70 3.11 -17.80
N VAL A 387 27.23 2.95 -16.58
CA VAL A 387 25.97 2.31 -16.21
C VAL A 387 24.86 3.36 -16.03
N ARG A 388 25.18 4.50 -15.41
CA ARG A 388 24.27 5.63 -15.17
C ARG A 388 25.01 6.95 -15.21
#